data_AF-A0A540WZ54-F1
#
_entry.id   AF-A0A540WZ54-F1
#
_cell.length_a   1.000
_cell.length_b   1.000
_cell.length_c   1.000
_cell.angle_alpha   90.00
_cell.angle_beta   90.00
_cell.angle_gamma   90.00
#
_symmetry.space_group_name_H-M   'P 1'
#
loop_
_entity.id
_entity.type
_entity.pdbx_description
1 polymer ?
#
loop_
_entity_poly.entity_id
_entity_poly.type
_entity_poly.pdbx_seq_one_letter_code
_entity_poly.pdbx_strand_id
1 'polypeptide(L)'
;MKHIPLLALLLLPGLAGADDAGKNAFNKVCSGCHTLNPPASQQKQFAKTGAPSPQRQKEERRFELGELVHNRTPEQLRAWLTAPSQVQKNTRCDTRGITPSEVEQVHAYLLLSARPPPPSRDELLRQQLQEDLASRRAKKRPTTPSSSSRPAQGKK
;
A
#
# COMPACT_ATOMS: atom_id res chain seq x y z
N MET A 1 17.89 -7.85 -38.93
CA MET A 1 17.90 -6.79 -37.89
C MET A 1 16.48 -6.23 -37.80
N LYS A 2 15.71 -6.63 -36.78
CA LYS A 2 14.32 -6.19 -36.60
C LYS A 2 14.32 -5.02 -35.61
N HIS A 3 14.17 -3.81 -36.14
CA HIS A 3 14.03 -2.60 -35.34
C HIS A 3 12.66 -2.62 -34.66
N ILE A 4 12.63 -2.87 -33.35
CA ILE A 4 11.44 -2.75 -32.53
C ILE A 4 11.22 -1.25 -32.27
N PRO A 5 10.11 -0.64 -32.70
CA PRO A 5 9.91 0.80 -32.58
C PRO A 5 9.66 1.16 -31.11
N LEU A 6 10.64 1.84 -30.51
CA LEU A 6 10.61 2.50 -29.19
C LEU A 6 9.50 3.55 -29.03
N LEU A 7 8.67 3.77 -30.05
CA LEU A 7 7.62 4.79 -30.07
C LEU A 7 6.37 4.43 -29.25
N ALA A 8 6.16 3.15 -28.92
CA ALA A 8 4.98 2.73 -28.15
C ALA A 8 5.06 3.07 -26.64
N LEU A 9 6.24 3.49 -26.14
CA LEU A 9 6.45 3.89 -24.73
C LEU A 9 6.19 5.38 -24.46
N LEU A 10 5.92 6.19 -25.49
CA LEU A 10 5.70 7.64 -25.37
C LEU A 10 4.21 8.02 -25.23
N LEU A 11 3.30 7.04 -25.24
CA LEU A 11 1.85 7.22 -25.11
C LEU A 11 1.32 6.89 -23.70
N LEU A 12 2.10 7.16 -22.65
CA LEU A 12 1.56 7.27 -21.28
C LEU A 12 1.39 8.76 -20.89
N PRO A 13 0.43 9.51 -21.47
CA PRO A 13 0.06 10.79 -20.90
C PRO A 13 -0.75 10.56 -19.63
N GLY A 14 -0.35 11.21 -18.54
CA GLY A 14 -1.33 11.72 -17.57
C GLY A 14 -1.50 11.00 -16.24
N LEU A 15 -0.72 9.97 -15.89
CA LEU A 15 -0.80 9.41 -14.54
C LEU A 15 -0.27 10.35 -13.44
N ALA A 16 0.51 11.38 -13.80
CA ALA A 16 1.04 12.35 -12.84
C ALA A 16 0.03 13.44 -12.42
N GLY A 17 -1.01 13.73 -13.22
CA GLY A 17 -1.96 14.82 -12.94
C GLY A 17 -3.10 14.43 -12.00
N ALA A 18 -3.41 13.13 -11.90
CA ALA A 18 -4.44 12.63 -10.99
C ALA A 18 -4.03 12.78 -9.52
N ASP A 19 -2.73 12.66 -9.24
CA ASP A 19 -2.15 12.73 -7.91
C ASP A 19 -2.26 14.14 -7.33
N ASP A 20 -1.97 15.17 -8.15
CA ASP A 20 -2.06 16.57 -7.74
C ASP A 20 -3.51 17.03 -7.55
N ALA A 21 -4.43 16.60 -8.43
CA ALA A 21 -5.86 16.89 -8.27
C ALA A 21 -6.41 16.30 -6.97
N GLY A 22 -6.11 15.03 -6.69
CA GLY A 22 -6.51 14.37 -5.45
C GLY A 22 -5.89 14.97 -4.20
N LYS A 23 -4.61 15.35 -4.27
CA LYS A 23 -3.92 16.08 -3.19
C LYS A 23 -4.55 17.45 -2.94
N ASN A 24 -4.92 18.19 -3.98
CA ASN A 24 -5.56 19.50 -3.85
C ASN A 24 -6.97 19.37 -3.24
N ALA A 25 -7.76 18.40 -3.70
CA ALA A 25 -9.06 18.10 -3.11
C ALA A 25 -8.94 17.68 -1.63
N PHE A 26 -7.91 16.89 -1.28
CA PHE A 26 -7.60 16.54 0.10
C PHE A 26 -7.21 17.77 0.94
N ASN A 27 -6.35 18.65 0.42
CA ASN A 27 -5.94 19.86 1.13
C ASN A 27 -7.09 20.86 1.33
N LYS A 28 -8.06 20.86 0.42
CA LYS A 28 -9.24 21.72 0.50
C LYS A 28 -10.16 21.34 1.66
N VAL A 29 -10.40 20.03 1.88
CA VAL A 29 -11.46 19.55 2.79
C VAL A 29 -10.92 18.77 3.99
N CYS A 30 -9.82 18.04 3.82
CA CYS A 30 -9.35 17.06 4.81
C CYS A 30 -8.16 17.57 5.64
N SER A 31 -7.27 18.39 5.07
CA SER A 31 -6.00 18.73 5.74
C SER A 31 -6.13 19.62 6.98
N GLY A 32 -7.31 20.23 7.20
CA GLY A 32 -7.59 20.96 8.44
C GLY A 32 -7.68 20.04 9.66
N CYS A 33 -8.17 18.81 9.48
CA CYS A 33 -8.35 17.83 10.55
C CYS A 33 -7.36 16.67 10.46
N HIS A 34 -6.79 16.42 9.29
CA HIS A 34 -5.99 15.23 9.01
C HIS A 34 -4.61 15.55 8.47
N THR A 35 -3.69 14.64 8.74
CA THR A 35 -2.40 14.58 8.05
C THR A 35 -2.27 13.23 7.36
N LEU A 36 -1.58 13.24 6.24
CA LEU A 36 -1.27 12.05 5.46
C LEU A 36 0.23 12.07 5.26
N ASN A 37 0.97 11.28 6.04
CA ASN A 37 2.41 11.17 5.77
C ASN A 37 2.60 10.27 4.55
N PRO A 38 3.33 10.72 3.52
CA PRO A 38 3.68 9.83 2.44
C PRO A 38 4.57 8.71 2.97
N PRO A 39 4.55 7.51 2.34
CA PRO A 39 5.36 6.38 2.77
C PRO A 39 6.83 6.79 2.91
N ALA A 40 7.53 6.21 3.89
CA ALA A 40 8.88 6.61 4.32
C ALA A 40 9.92 6.68 3.17
N SER A 41 9.66 6.04 2.04
CA SER A 41 10.46 6.12 0.82
C SER A 41 10.46 7.53 0.20
N GLN A 42 9.34 8.25 0.20
CA GLN A 42 9.26 9.63 -0.29
C GLN A 42 9.86 10.64 0.70
N GLN A 43 9.70 10.42 2.03
CA GLN A 43 10.34 11.27 3.04
C GLN A 43 11.88 11.26 2.93
N LYS A 44 12.48 10.12 2.57
CA LYS A 44 13.93 10.05 2.33
C LYS A 44 14.38 10.85 1.11
N GLN A 45 13.54 11.04 0.10
CA GLN A 45 13.90 11.89 -1.05
C GLN A 45 13.98 13.37 -0.65
N PHE A 46 13.05 13.86 0.19
CA PHE A 46 13.09 15.22 0.72
C PHE A 46 14.28 15.46 1.67
N ALA A 47 14.66 14.44 2.45
CA ALA A 47 15.84 14.52 3.33
C ALA A 47 17.16 14.56 2.54
N LYS A 48 17.20 14.02 1.32
CA LYS A 48 18.41 13.97 0.48
C LYS A 48 18.67 15.27 -0.28
N THR A 49 17.65 16.11 -0.46
CA THR A 49 17.76 17.41 -1.13
C THR A 49 18.09 18.57 -0.17
N GLY A 50 18.32 18.31 1.12
CA GLY A 50 18.57 19.36 2.12
C GLY A 50 17.37 20.29 2.32
N ALA A 51 16.20 19.94 1.78
CA ALA A 51 14.98 20.68 2.01
C ALA A 51 14.60 20.49 3.49
N PRO A 52 14.26 21.57 4.22
CA PRO A 52 13.82 21.45 5.58
C PRO A 52 12.64 20.47 5.61
N SER A 53 12.81 19.36 6.33
CA SER A 53 11.69 18.49 6.68
C SER A 53 10.61 19.39 7.26
N PRO A 54 9.36 19.38 6.78
CA PRO A 54 8.33 20.26 7.30
C PRO A 54 8.21 19.96 8.79
N GLN A 55 8.76 20.87 9.58
CA GLN A 55 8.86 20.76 11.02
C GLN A 55 7.40 20.73 11.48
N ARG A 56 6.93 19.58 11.98
CA ARG A 56 5.57 19.45 12.51
C ARG A 56 5.39 20.57 13.53
N GLN A 57 4.55 21.55 13.21
CA GLN A 57 4.14 22.53 14.21
C GLN A 57 3.45 21.75 15.32
N LYS A 58 4.02 21.85 16.52
CA LYS A 58 3.81 20.99 17.68
C LYS A 58 2.40 21.09 18.28
N GLU A 59 1.49 21.84 17.67
CA GLU A 59 0.22 22.26 18.29
C GLU A 59 -1.05 21.99 17.48
N GLU A 60 -0.99 21.57 16.22
CA GLU A 60 -2.22 21.15 15.52
C GLU A 60 -2.45 19.66 15.73
N ARG A 61 -3.41 19.31 16.62
CA ARG A 61 -3.90 17.93 16.80
C ARG A 61 -4.65 17.46 15.55
N ARG A 62 -3.93 17.25 14.46
CA ARG A 62 -4.45 16.62 13.24
C ARG A 62 -4.28 15.11 13.35
N PHE A 63 -5.30 14.36 12.98
CA PHE A 63 -5.28 12.91 13.01
C PHE A 63 -4.49 12.38 11.81
N GLU A 64 -3.50 11.53 12.09
CA GLU A 64 -2.71 10.85 11.06
C GLU A 64 -3.58 9.75 10.42
N LEU A 65 -3.72 9.78 9.09
CA LEU A 65 -4.55 8.84 8.34
C LEU A 65 -3.77 7.70 7.69
N GLY A 66 -2.44 7.77 7.58
CA GLY A 66 -1.63 6.82 6.82
C GLY A 66 -1.86 5.37 7.24
N GLU A 67 -1.82 5.08 8.54
CA GLU A 67 -2.05 3.72 9.05
C GLU A 67 -3.51 3.27 8.85
N LEU A 68 -4.48 4.18 9.05
CA LEU A 68 -5.89 3.86 8.92
C LEU A 68 -6.26 3.57 7.46
N VAL A 69 -5.72 4.34 6.51
CA VAL A 69 -5.95 4.12 5.09
C VAL A 69 -5.31 2.79 4.64
N HIS A 70 -4.15 2.42 5.18
CA HIS A 70 -3.50 1.15 4.87
C HIS A 70 -4.33 -0.08 5.31
N ASN A 71 -5.05 0.04 6.41
CA ASN A 71 -5.84 -1.05 7.00
C ASN A 71 -7.27 -1.14 6.44
N ARG A 72 -7.64 -0.31 5.46
CA ARG A 72 -9.00 -0.27 4.88
C ARG A 72 -8.98 -0.75 3.45
N THR A 73 -10.06 -1.41 3.04
CA THR A 73 -10.23 -1.74 1.61
C THR A 73 -10.60 -0.49 0.82
N PRO A 74 -10.33 -0.45 -0.50
CA PRO A 74 -10.74 0.67 -1.34
C PRO A 74 -12.24 0.99 -1.24
N GLU A 75 -13.09 -0.04 -1.14
CA GLU A 75 -14.54 0.12 -1.05
C GLU A 75 -14.94 0.76 0.30
N GLN A 76 -14.28 0.36 1.39
CA GLN A 76 -14.49 0.95 2.71
C GLN A 76 -14.09 2.44 2.73
N LEU A 77 -12.98 2.78 2.09
CA LEU A 77 -12.52 4.15 1.92
C LEU A 77 -13.50 4.98 1.10
N ARG A 78 -13.94 4.47 -0.05
CA ARG A 78 -14.94 5.16 -0.89
C ARG A 78 -16.26 5.35 -0.13
N ALA A 79 -16.75 4.32 0.56
CA ALA A 79 -17.98 4.42 1.37
C ALA A 79 -17.85 5.48 2.48
N TRP A 80 -16.70 5.52 3.15
CA TRP A 80 -16.40 6.56 4.15
C TRP A 80 -16.39 7.96 3.54
N LEU A 81 -15.72 8.17 2.41
CA LEU A 81 -15.65 9.48 1.75
C LEU A 81 -17.02 9.98 1.30
N THR A 82 -17.88 9.08 0.80
CA THR A 82 -19.22 9.43 0.35
C THR A 82 -20.15 9.80 1.51
N ALA A 83 -20.13 9.03 2.60
CA ALA A 83 -21.06 9.24 3.71
C ALA A 83 -20.48 8.79 5.06
N PRO A 84 -19.61 9.60 5.70
CA PRO A 84 -18.96 9.24 6.96
C PRO A 84 -19.97 8.91 8.06
N SER A 85 -21.07 9.68 8.14
CA SER A 85 -22.12 9.53 9.15
C SER A 85 -22.94 8.24 9.01
N GLN A 86 -22.97 7.66 7.80
CA GLN A 86 -23.63 6.38 7.54
C GLN A 86 -22.73 5.20 7.94
N VAL A 87 -21.40 5.35 7.80
CA VAL A 87 -20.43 4.33 8.21
C VAL A 87 -20.20 4.36 9.72
N GLN A 88 -20.05 5.55 10.31
CA GLN A 88 -19.89 5.74 11.74
C GLN A 88 -20.82 6.85 12.23
N LYS A 89 -21.84 6.43 13.00
CA LYS A 89 -22.72 7.36 13.70
C LYS A 89 -21.90 8.27 14.61
N ASN A 90 -22.25 9.56 14.65
CA ASN A 90 -21.60 10.60 15.46
C ASN A 90 -20.15 10.94 15.07
N THR A 91 -19.70 10.58 13.86
CA THR A 91 -18.43 11.11 13.35
C THR A 91 -18.51 12.63 13.16
N ARG A 92 -17.42 13.33 13.48
CA ARG A 92 -17.24 14.77 13.18
C ARG A 92 -16.62 15.01 11.81
N CYS A 93 -16.27 13.95 11.08
CA CYS A 93 -15.78 14.05 9.72
C CYS A 93 -16.96 14.43 8.80
N ASP A 94 -16.88 15.60 8.17
CA ASP A 94 -17.89 16.09 7.23
C ASP A 94 -17.30 16.19 5.83
N THR A 95 -17.84 15.40 4.91
CA THR A 95 -17.43 15.37 3.50
C THR A 95 -18.43 16.07 2.58
N ARG A 96 -19.47 16.74 3.10
CA ARG A 96 -20.49 17.40 2.25
C ARG A 96 -19.95 18.54 1.40
N GLY A 97 -18.75 19.06 1.72
CA GLY A 97 -18.05 20.09 0.94
C GLY A 97 -17.28 19.58 -0.28
N ILE A 98 -17.31 18.26 -0.54
CA ILE A 98 -16.60 17.64 -1.67
C ILE A 98 -17.58 17.23 -2.77
N THR A 99 -17.26 17.55 -4.03
CA THR A 99 -18.05 17.13 -5.18
C THR A 99 -17.84 15.62 -5.45
N PRO A 100 -18.76 14.95 -6.15
CA PRO A 100 -18.57 13.54 -6.52
C PRO A 100 -17.27 13.27 -7.29
N SER A 101 -16.84 14.21 -8.14
CA SER A 101 -15.57 14.09 -8.86
C SER A 101 -14.35 14.21 -7.94
N GLU A 102 -14.40 15.11 -6.96
CA GLU A 102 -13.33 15.29 -5.98
C GLU A 102 -13.27 14.09 -5.01
N VAL A 103 -14.40 13.45 -4.70
CA VAL A 103 -14.43 12.19 -3.91
C VAL A 103 -13.54 11.13 -4.56
N GLU A 104 -13.70 10.92 -5.87
CA GLU A 104 -12.90 9.94 -6.61
C GLU A 104 -11.42 10.32 -6.68
N GLN A 105 -11.11 11.62 -6.80
CA GLN A 105 -9.74 12.12 -6.79
C GLN A 105 -9.08 11.92 -5.42
N VAL A 106 -9.78 12.24 -4.32
CA VAL A 106 -9.29 11.98 -2.95
C VAL A 106 -9.13 10.49 -2.70
N HIS A 107 -10.08 9.68 -3.15
CA HIS A 107 -10.00 8.23 -3.04
C HIS A 107 -8.74 7.69 -3.73
N ALA A 108 -8.48 8.08 -4.98
CA ALA A 108 -7.26 7.69 -5.70
C ALA A 108 -5.98 8.14 -4.98
N TYR A 109 -5.94 9.38 -4.49
CA TYR A 109 -4.80 9.91 -3.73
C TYR A 109 -4.54 9.13 -2.43
N LEU A 110 -5.61 8.78 -1.68
CA LEU A 110 -5.49 7.98 -0.47
C LEU A 110 -4.95 6.57 -0.78
N LEU A 111 -5.43 5.91 -1.84
CA LEU A 111 -4.92 4.60 -2.24
C LEU A 111 -3.44 4.61 -2.63
N LEU A 112 -2.97 5.68 -3.26
CA LEU A 112 -1.56 5.85 -3.59
C LEU A 112 -0.71 6.09 -2.34
N SER A 113 -1.21 6.89 -1.40
CA SER A 113 -0.54 7.15 -0.13
C SER A 113 -0.46 5.91 0.77
N ALA A 114 -1.42 4.99 0.65
CA ALA A 114 -1.51 3.78 1.45
C ALA A 114 -0.67 2.61 0.93
N ARG A 115 0.07 2.79 -0.17
CA ARG A 115 1.00 1.75 -0.60
C ARG A 115 2.08 1.58 0.48
N PRO A 116 2.24 0.35 1.03
CA PRO A 116 3.28 0.12 2.01
C PRO A 116 4.62 0.53 1.38
N PRO A 117 5.52 1.17 2.15
CA PRO A 117 6.85 1.46 1.64
C PRO A 117 7.45 0.13 1.13
N PRO A 118 8.13 0.14 -0.03
CA PRO A 118 8.76 -1.08 -0.52
C PRO A 118 9.68 -1.64 0.57
N PRO A 119 9.71 -2.97 0.76
CA PRO A 119 10.51 -3.61 1.80
C PRO A 119 11.97 -3.16 1.68
N SER A 120 12.60 -2.96 2.84
CA SER A 120 14.01 -2.57 2.87
C SER A 120 14.90 -3.67 2.26
N ARG A 121 16.11 -3.32 1.82
CA ARG A 121 17.07 -4.30 1.28
C ARG A 121 17.34 -5.44 2.28
N ASP A 122 17.47 -5.12 3.56
CA ASP A 122 17.73 -6.11 4.61
C ASP A 122 16.52 -7.04 4.83
N GLU A 123 15.32 -6.53 4.65
CA GLU A 123 14.08 -7.29 4.76
C GLU A 123 13.88 -8.22 3.56
N LEU A 124 14.20 -7.76 2.35
CA LEU A 124 14.28 -8.59 1.16
C LEU A 124 15.32 -9.71 1.32
N LEU A 125 16.51 -9.40 1.86
CA LEU A 125 17.54 -10.40 2.13
C LEU A 125 17.08 -11.43 3.17
N ARG A 126 16.36 -11.01 4.22
CA ARG A 126 15.76 -11.93 5.21
C ARG A 126 14.71 -12.83 4.58
N GLN A 127 13.82 -12.28 3.76
CA GLN A 127 12.80 -13.07 3.04
C GLN A 127 13.45 -14.11 2.14
N GLN A 128 14.46 -13.70 1.35
CA GLN A 128 15.20 -14.60 0.48
C GLN A 128 15.92 -15.70 1.28
N LEU A 129 16.56 -15.37 2.40
CA LEU A 129 17.17 -16.37 3.28
C LEU A 129 16.13 -17.35 3.83
N GLN A 130 14.96 -16.86 4.22
CA GLN A 130 13.88 -17.68 4.77
C GLN A 130 13.31 -18.65 3.73
N GLU A 131 13.13 -18.20 2.48
CA GLU A 131 12.75 -19.04 1.35
C GLU A 131 13.81 -20.11 1.03
N ASP A 132 15.09 -19.73 1.04
CA ASP A 132 16.20 -20.65 0.84
C ASP A 132 16.26 -21.74 1.94
N LEU A 133 16.02 -21.36 3.19
CA LEU A 133 15.96 -22.32 4.30
C LEU A 133 14.72 -23.23 4.21
N ALA A 134 13.57 -22.67 3.84
CA ALA A 134 12.33 -23.43 3.67
C ALA A 134 12.46 -24.44 2.52
N SER A 135 13.03 -24.05 1.39
CA SER A 135 13.25 -24.93 0.23
C SER A 135 14.26 -26.05 0.54
N ARG A 136 15.32 -25.75 1.30
CA ARG A 136 16.28 -26.76 1.78
C ARG A 136 15.63 -27.75 2.75
N ARG A 137 14.76 -27.29 3.65
CA ARG A 137 14.00 -28.16 4.56
C ARG A 137 12.99 -29.04 3.82
N ALA A 138 12.31 -28.50 2.81
CA ALA A 138 11.40 -29.26 1.96
C ALA A 138 12.12 -30.36 1.18
N LYS A 139 13.30 -30.07 0.60
CA LYS A 139 14.13 -31.08 -0.08
C LYS A 139 14.69 -32.17 0.85
N LYS A 140 14.89 -31.85 2.13
CA LYS A 140 15.39 -32.80 3.13
C LYS A 140 14.31 -33.67 3.77
N ARG A 141 13.03 -33.36 3.56
CA ARG A 141 11.93 -34.18 4.09
C ARG A 141 11.76 -35.38 3.15
N PRO A 142 12.17 -36.60 3.53
CA PRO A 142 11.94 -37.76 2.68
C PRO A 142 10.44 -38.00 2.64
N THR A 143 9.86 -38.12 1.44
CA THR A 143 8.61 -38.87 1.26
C THR A 143 8.87 -40.26 1.84
N THR A 144 8.29 -40.53 3.01
CA THR A 144 8.35 -41.83 3.66
C THR A 144 7.95 -42.88 2.62
N PRO A 145 8.82 -43.83 2.25
CA PRO A 145 8.36 -44.98 1.48
C PRO A 145 7.47 -45.77 2.43
N SER A 146 6.18 -45.82 2.12
CA SER A 146 5.29 -46.86 2.65
C SER A 146 5.77 -48.19 2.08
N SER A 147 6.75 -48.81 2.72
CA SER A 147 7.13 -50.19 2.48
C SER A 147 7.11 -50.96 3.80
N SER A 148 5.91 -51.34 4.25
CA SER A 148 5.79 -52.55 5.06
C SER A 148 5.43 -53.72 4.14
N SER A 149 6.39 -54.11 3.30
CA SER A 149 6.39 -55.41 2.64
C SER A 149 6.56 -56.49 3.71
N ARG A 150 5.44 -57.01 4.21
CA ARG A 150 5.36 -58.18 5.10
C ARG A 150 5.53 -59.44 4.24
N PRO A 151 6.52 -60.31 4.45
CA PRO A 151 6.57 -61.58 3.74
C PRO A 151 5.45 -62.47 4.27
N ALA A 152 4.53 -62.85 3.39
CA ALA A 152 3.57 -63.91 3.67
C ALA A 152 4.33 -65.24 3.67
N GLN A 153 4.64 -65.79 4.84
CA GLN A 153 5.01 -67.20 4.96
C GLN A 153 3.80 -68.05 4.56
N GLY A 154 3.92 -68.76 3.44
CA GLY A 154 2.96 -69.75 3.01
C GLY A 154 3.03 -71.03 3.85
N LYS A 155 1.84 -71.58 4.14
CA LYS A 155 1.40 -72.98 3.89
C LYS A 155 2.57 -73.97 3.61
N LYS A 156 2.73 -75.11 4.28
CA LYS A 156 1.76 -76.14 4.69
C LYS A 156 2.34 -77.00 5.81
#